data_AF-A0A7J4U191-F1
#
_entry.id   AF-A0A7J4U191-F1
#
_cell.length_a   1.000
_cell.length_b   1.000
_cell.length_c   1.000
_cell.angle_alpha   90.00
_cell.angle_beta   90.00
_cell.angle_gamma   90.00
#
_symmetry.space_group_name_H-M   'P 1'
#
loop_
_entity.id
_entity.type
_entity.pdbx_description
1 polymer ?
#
loop_
_entity_poly.entity_id
_entity_poly.type
_entity_poly.pdbx_seq_one_letter_code
_entity_poly.pdbx_strand_id
1 'polypeptide(L)'
;AEEGAILRLRGGGGAARSTAHAWIQAGGRVDVIEGRRRLEPWPDATSLADQDGPADLGIDFDGEGVDLGAKVHVDPVYQGASLKHHGSVNADVLDGRWMLVAQHLAAWRSLWAPELAAVLPSEVDLMEDLLAVEADLNAA
;
A
#
# COMPACT_ATOMS: atom_id res chain seq x y z
N ALA A 1 -17.10 21.02 -1.26
CA ALA A 1 -17.02 19.67 -0.67
C ALA A 1 -15.57 19.27 -0.80
N GLU A 2 -14.89 18.90 0.29
CA GLU A 2 -13.54 18.36 0.15
C GLU A 2 -13.67 17.03 -0.58
N GLU A 3 -13.06 16.94 -1.76
CA GLU A 3 -12.97 15.68 -2.48
C GLU A 3 -12.03 14.74 -1.71
N GLY A 4 -12.43 13.48 -1.53
CA GLY A 4 -11.63 12.50 -0.80
C GLY A 4 -10.29 12.22 -1.47
N ALA A 5 -9.32 11.73 -0.68
CA ALA A 5 -7.97 11.43 -1.16
C ALA A 5 -7.98 10.48 -2.38
N ILE A 6 -7.03 10.68 -3.29
CA ILE A 6 -6.96 9.94 -4.55
C ILE A 6 -5.92 8.82 -4.44
N LEU A 7 -6.37 7.57 -4.61
CA LEU A 7 -5.51 6.41 -4.80
C LEU A 7 -5.40 6.13 -6.30
N ARG A 8 -4.20 6.23 -6.85
CA ARG A 8 -3.89 5.74 -8.19
C ARG A 8 -3.33 4.34 -8.12
N LEU A 9 -3.92 3.41 -8.85
CA LEU A 9 -3.51 2.01 -8.82
C LEU A 9 -3.43 1.41 -10.21
N ARG A 10 -2.43 0.55 -10.42
CA ARG A 10 -2.28 -0.26 -11.64
C ARG A 10 -2.43 -1.74 -11.30
N GLY A 11 -3.14 -2.46 -12.16
CA GLY A 11 -3.42 -3.89 -12.00
C GLY A 11 -4.77 -4.18 -11.35
N GLY A 12 -5.20 -5.44 -11.44
CA GLY A 12 -6.57 -5.86 -11.10
C GLY A 12 -6.67 -7.20 -10.39
N GLY A 13 -5.59 -7.63 -9.73
CA GLY A 13 -5.58 -8.82 -8.88
C GLY A 13 -6.34 -8.64 -7.56
N GLY A 14 -6.34 -9.66 -6.70
CA GLY A 14 -7.05 -9.63 -5.41
C GLY A 14 -6.63 -8.46 -4.50
N ALA A 15 -5.32 -8.20 -4.39
CA ALA A 15 -4.81 -7.08 -3.60
C ALA A 15 -5.30 -5.73 -4.14
N ALA A 16 -5.19 -5.50 -5.46
CA ALA A 16 -5.69 -4.27 -6.09
C ALA A 16 -7.19 -4.05 -5.83
N ARG A 17 -8.01 -5.10 -5.98
CA ARG A 17 -9.47 -5.04 -5.75
C ARG A 17 -9.81 -4.72 -4.31
N SER A 18 -9.20 -5.42 -3.35
CA SER A 18 -9.45 -5.21 -1.93
C SER A 18 -8.99 -3.82 -1.48
N THR A 19 -7.84 -3.35 -1.96
CA THR A 19 -7.33 -2.01 -1.64
C THR A 19 -8.22 -0.92 -2.24
N ALA A 20 -8.61 -1.04 -3.51
CA ALA A 20 -9.54 -0.10 -4.14
C ALA A 20 -10.88 -0.04 -3.39
N HIS A 21 -11.44 -1.20 -3.03
CA HIS A 21 -12.68 -1.27 -2.27
C HIS A 21 -12.55 -0.60 -0.90
N ALA A 22 -11.51 -0.92 -0.14
CA ALA A 22 -11.28 -0.34 1.18
C ALA A 22 -11.07 1.18 1.12
N TRP A 23 -10.36 1.67 0.10
CA TRP A 23 -10.14 3.10 -0.12
C TRP A 23 -11.45 3.86 -0.37
N ILE A 24 -12.30 3.30 -1.23
CA ILE A 24 -13.62 3.87 -1.54
C ILE A 24 -14.52 3.86 -0.30
N GLN A 25 -14.52 2.77 0.48
CA GLN A 25 -15.30 2.69 1.72
C GLN A 25 -14.82 3.69 2.78
N ALA A 26 -13.55 4.08 2.75
CA ALA A 26 -13.01 5.14 3.61
C ALA A 26 -13.33 6.57 3.12
N GLY A 27 -14.06 6.70 1.99
CA GLY A 27 -14.43 7.98 1.39
C GLY A 27 -13.43 8.54 0.37
N GLY A 28 -12.41 7.76 0.00
CA GLY A 28 -11.46 8.14 -1.05
C GLY A 28 -11.98 7.86 -2.46
N ARG A 29 -11.28 8.41 -3.46
CA ARG A 29 -11.52 8.14 -4.90
C ARG A 29 -10.36 7.35 -5.49
N VAL A 30 -10.61 6.65 -6.60
CA VAL A 30 -9.60 5.83 -7.28
C VAL A 30 -9.37 6.29 -8.71
N ASP A 31 -8.10 6.36 -9.11
CA ASP A 31 -7.68 6.48 -10.50
C ASP A 31 -7.06 5.15 -10.95
N VAL A 32 -7.73 4.48 -11.88
CA VAL A 32 -7.37 3.12 -12.29
C VAL A 32 -6.58 3.17 -13.58
N ILE A 33 -5.30 2.80 -13.50
CA ILE A 33 -4.40 2.67 -14.65
C ILE A 33 -4.46 1.23 -15.18
N GLU A 34 -4.50 1.09 -16.50
CA GLU A 34 -4.52 -0.22 -17.13
C GLU A 34 -3.26 -1.04 -16.79
N GLY A 35 -3.49 -2.25 -16.29
CA GLY A 35 -2.45 -3.23 -15.98
C GLY A 35 -2.72 -4.57 -16.65
N ARG A 36 -1.97 -5.61 -16.28
CA ARG A 36 -2.10 -6.98 -16.85
C ARG A 36 -3.46 -7.59 -16.63
N ARG A 37 -4.16 -7.17 -15.57
CA ARG A 37 -5.54 -7.58 -15.25
C ARG A 37 -6.37 -6.34 -15.02
N ARG A 38 -7.59 -6.35 -15.57
CA ARG A 38 -8.59 -5.31 -15.31
C ARG A 38 -9.08 -5.37 -13.87
N LEU A 39 -9.25 -4.19 -13.25
CA LEU A 39 -9.89 -4.07 -11.94
C LEU A 39 -11.37 -4.42 -12.08
N GLU A 40 -11.83 -5.41 -11.33
CA GLU A 40 -13.23 -5.86 -11.33
C GLU A 40 -13.69 -6.20 -9.90
N PRO A 41 -14.88 -5.78 -9.46
CA PRO A 41 -15.83 -4.97 -10.21
C PRO A 41 -15.29 -3.56 -10.47
N TRP A 42 -15.66 -2.99 -11.62
CA TRP A 42 -15.27 -1.62 -11.97
C TRP A 42 -15.89 -0.61 -10.97
N PRO A 43 -15.13 0.39 -10.46
CA PRO A 43 -15.65 1.39 -9.54
C PRO A 43 -16.78 2.23 -10.16
N ASP A 44 -17.74 2.64 -9.32
CA ASP A 44 -18.80 3.55 -9.74
C ASP A 44 -18.24 4.93 -10.12
N ALA A 45 -18.96 5.66 -10.98
CA ALA A 45 -18.50 6.96 -11.50
C ALA A 45 -18.18 7.99 -10.41
N THR A 46 -18.89 7.95 -9.28
CA THR A 46 -18.65 8.84 -8.12
C THR A 46 -17.37 8.51 -7.36
N SER A 47 -16.89 7.28 -7.49
CA SER A 47 -15.69 6.77 -6.82
C SER A 47 -14.45 6.90 -7.70
N LEU A 48 -14.61 7.14 -9.00
CA LEU A 48 -13.50 7.41 -9.91
C LEU A 48 -12.99 8.83 -9.71
N ALA A 49 -11.68 9.01 -9.65
CA ALA A 49 -11.02 10.31 -9.66
C ALA A 49 -10.84 10.80 -11.11
N ASP A 50 -10.81 12.12 -11.28
CA ASP A 50 -10.39 12.73 -12.54
C ASP A 50 -8.87 12.54 -12.71
N GLN A 51 -8.43 12.29 -13.93
CA GLN A 51 -7.01 11.96 -14.20
C GLN A 51 -6.10 13.20 -14.27
N ASP A 52 -6.66 14.39 -14.04
CA ASP A 52 -5.94 15.67 -14.10
C ASP A 52 -5.33 15.99 -12.73
N GLY A 53 -4.16 15.42 -12.45
CA GLY A 53 -3.35 15.81 -11.28
C GLY A 53 -2.59 14.66 -10.60
N PRO A 54 -1.74 15.01 -9.62
CA PRO A 54 -1.03 14.01 -8.83
C PRO A 54 -1.99 13.33 -7.85
N ALA A 55 -1.96 12.00 -7.81
CA ALA A 55 -2.66 11.23 -6.80
C ALA A 55 -1.97 11.39 -5.42
N ASP A 56 -2.69 11.15 -4.33
CA ASP A 56 -2.10 11.18 -2.99
C ASP A 56 -1.26 9.93 -2.73
N LEU A 57 -1.72 8.78 -3.21
CA LEU A 57 -1.03 7.49 -3.08
C LEU A 57 -1.04 6.74 -4.42
N GLY A 58 0.11 6.20 -4.80
CA GLY A 58 0.30 5.40 -6.02
C GLY A 58 0.74 3.97 -5.68
N ILE A 59 0.07 2.95 -6.21
CA ILE A 59 0.47 1.54 -6.04
C ILE A 59 0.42 0.78 -7.38
N ASP A 60 1.57 0.28 -7.84
CA ASP A 60 1.66 -0.61 -9.01
C ASP A 60 1.56 -2.07 -8.60
N PHE A 61 0.34 -2.62 -8.51
CA PHE A 61 0.12 -4.02 -8.13
C PHE A 61 0.62 -5.04 -9.16
N ASP A 62 1.01 -4.61 -10.36
CA ASP A 62 1.67 -5.51 -11.30
C ASP A 62 3.16 -5.70 -11.00
N GLY A 63 3.76 -4.81 -10.21
CA GLY A 63 5.15 -4.89 -9.75
C GLY A 63 6.16 -4.62 -10.86
N GLU A 64 5.81 -3.76 -11.82
CA GLU A 64 6.69 -3.42 -12.95
C GLU A 64 7.42 -2.08 -12.73
N GLY A 65 7.22 -1.44 -11.57
CA GLY A 65 7.91 -0.21 -11.18
C GLY A 65 7.47 1.01 -11.99
N VAL A 66 6.22 1.02 -12.46
CA VAL A 66 5.68 2.13 -13.25
C VAL A 66 5.45 3.34 -12.34
N ASP A 67 5.98 4.50 -12.75
CA ASP A 67 5.66 5.77 -12.09
C ASP A 67 4.21 6.16 -12.37
N LEU A 68 3.41 6.21 -11.32
CA LEU A 68 2.01 6.60 -11.35
C LEU A 68 1.80 8.12 -11.13
N GLY A 69 2.85 8.92 -10.93
CA GLY A 69 2.72 10.36 -10.67
C GLY A 69 1.90 10.66 -9.41
N ALA A 70 2.18 9.96 -8.31
CA ALA A 70 1.56 10.18 -7.02
C ALA A 70 2.51 10.94 -6.09
N LYS A 71 1.98 11.54 -5.02
CA LYS A 71 2.81 12.19 -3.99
C LYS A 71 3.61 11.17 -3.19
N VAL A 72 2.99 10.04 -2.89
CA VAL A 72 3.62 8.89 -2.20
C VAL A 72 3.40 7.65 -3.03
N HIS A 73 4.44 6.83 -3.16
CA HIS A 73 4.41 5.58 -3.89
C HIS A 73 4.66 4.40 -2.97
N VAL A 74 3.93 3.31 -3.18
CA VAL A 74 4.23 2.01 -2.57
C VAL A 74 4.72 1.08 -3.68
N ASP A 75 5.94 0.57 -3.53
CA ASP A 75 6.40 -0.55 -4.34
C ASP A 75 5.96 -1.86 -3.64
N PRO A 76 4.99 -2.61 -4.17
CA PRO A 76 4.52 -3.83 -3.50
C PRO A 76 5.51 -4.99 -3.63
N VAL A 77 6.60 -4.86 -4.40
CA VAL A 77 7.62 -5.89 -4.54
C VAL A 77 8.57 -5.83 -3.35
N TYR A 78 8.49 -6.82 -2.46
CA TYR A 78 9.52 -7.02 -1.44
C TYR A 78 10.54 -8.04 -1.96
N GLN A 79 11.81 -7.66 -2.05
CA GLN A 79 12.88 -8.61 -2.35
C GLN A 79 13.26 -9.33 -1.06
N GLY A 80 13.37 -10.66 -1.09
CA GLY A 80 13.83 -11.47 0.06
C GLY A 80 15.32 -11.32 0.39
N ALA A 81 15.98 -10.29 -0.12
CA ALA A 81 17.33 -9.92 0.25
C ALA A 81 17.25 -8.76 1.23
N SER A 82 18.08 -8.77 2.28
CA SER A 82 18.22 -7.61 3.15
C SER A 82 18.47 -6.38 2.31
N LEU A 83 17.59 -5.39 2.42
CA LEU A 83 17.73 -4.10 1.79
C LEU A 83 18.97 -3.43 2.40
N LYS A 84 20.15 -3.76 1.86
CA LYS A 84 21.35 -2.96 2.06
C LYS A 84 21.09 -1.68 1.29
N HIS A 85 20.60 -0.67 2.01
CA HIS A 85 20.37 0.67 1.46
C HIS A 85 21.67 1.16 0.80
N HIS A 86 21.71 1.14 -0.53
CA HIS A 86 22.85 1.61 -1.33
C HIS A 86 22.58 3.00 -1.95
N GLY A 87 21.56 3.71 -1.48
CA GLY A 87 21.15 5.01 -2.01
C GLY A 87 20.22 5.79 -1.07
N SER A 88 20.01 7.07 -1.38
CA SER A 88 19.16 8.02 -0.66
C SER A 88 17.78 7.44 -0.33
N VAL A 89 17.36 7.53 0.92
CA VAL A 89 15.95 7.34 1.30
C VAL A 89 15.15 8.43 0.59
N ASN A 90 14.38 8.07 -0.43
CA ASN A 90 13.38 8.97 -0.96
C ASN A 90 12.16 8.86 -0.06
N ALA A 91 11.84 9.90 0.71
CA ALA A 91 10.75 9.89 1.68
C ALA A 91 9.38 9.60 1.04
N ASP A 92 9.29 9.77 -0.27
CA ASP A 92 8.06 9.59 -1.06
C ASP A 92 7.86 8.15 -1.57
N VAL A 93 8.80 7.22 -1.30
CA VAL A 93 8.69 5.82 -1.73
C VAL A 93 8.72 4.87 -0.52
N LEU A 94 7.62 4.15 -0.32
CA LEU A 94 7.46 3.11 0.68
C LEU A 94 7.73 1.73 0.06
N ASP A 95 8.64 0.99 0.68
CA ASP A 95 8.93 -0.41 0.35
C ASP A 95 7.76 -1.34 0.72
N GLY A 96 7.63 -2.47 0.01
CA GLY A 96 6.51 -3.40 0.11
C GLY A 96 6.32 -4.00 1.51
N ARG A 97 7.38 -4.01 2.34
CA ARG A 97 7.29 -4.40 3.76
C ARG A 97 6.31 -3.54 4.55
N TRP A 98 6.20 -2.24 4.26
CA TRP A 98 5.20 -1.36 4.89
C TRP A 98 3.78 -1.83 4.61
N MET A 99 3.49 -2.15 3.35
CA MET A 99 2.19 -2.67 2.95
C MET A 99 1.91 -4.04 3.58
N LEU A 100 2.92 -4.91 3.67
CA LEU A 100 2.79 -6.22 4.31
C LEU A 100 2.49 -6.10 5.82
N VAL A 101 3.22 -5.23 6.52
CA VAL A 101 3.00 -4.92 7.94
C VAL A 101 1.60 -4.37 8.17
N ALA A 102 1.18 -3.38 7.40
CA ALA A 102 -0.15 -2.80 7.49
C ALA A 102 -1.25 -3.86 7.25
N GLN A 103 -1.07 -4.74 6.26
CA GLN A 103 -2.00 -5.84 6.00
C GLN A 103 -2.09 -6.82 7.16
N HIS A 104 -0.96 -7.17 7.79
CA HIS A 104 -0.94 -8.07 8.94
C HIS A 104 -1.65 -7.44 10.14
N LEU A 105 -1.34 -6.17 10.47
CA LEU A 105 -2.04 -5.46 11.54
C LEU A 105 -3.55 -5.36 11.27
N ALA A 106 -3.95 -5.04 10.04
CA ALA A 106 -5.36 -5.00 9.64
C ALA A 106 -6.06 -6.36 9.78
N ALA A 107 -5.39 -7.45 9.43
CA ALA A 107 -5.91 -8.80 9.57
C ALA A 107 -6.07 -9.20 11.04
N TRP A 108 -5.08 -8.90 11.90
CA TRP A 108 -5.17 -9.16 13.33
C TRP A 108 -6.32 -8.40 13.97
N ARG A 109 -6.43 -7.11 13.65
CA ARG A 109 -7.49 -6.23 14.14
C ARG A 109 -8.89 -6.66 13.72
N SER A 110 -9.05 -7.26 12.54
CA SER A 110 -10.37 -7.52 11.95
C SER A 110 -10.79 -8.98 11.98
N LEU A 111 -9.85 -9.93 12.01
CA LEU A 111 -10.12 -11.35 11.79
C LEU A 111 -9.60 -12.24 12.93
N TRP A 112 -8.35 -12.07 13.34
CA TRP A 112 -7.68 -13.07 14.19
C TRP A 112 -7.88 -12.84 15.69
N ALA A 113 -7.71 -11.61 16.16
CA ALA A 113 -7.95 -11.25 17.56
C ALA A 113 -8.49 -9.81 17.66
N PRO A 114 -9.73 -9.56 17.21
CA PRO A 114 -10.32 -8.22 17.24
C PRO A 114 -10.38 -7.60 18.63
N GLU A 115 -10.48 -8.43 19.68
CA GLU A 115 -10.44 -8.02 21.08
C GLU A 115 -9.10 -7.40 21.50
N LEU A 116 -8.01 -7.65 20.76
CA LEU A 116 -6.69 -7.08 21.00
C LEU A 116 -6.42 -5.83 20.14
N ALA A 117 -7.39 -5.36 19.35
CA ALA A 117 -7.21 -4.22 18.44
C ALA A 117 -6.62 -2.97 19.11
N ALA A 118 -6.98 -2.70 20.36
CA ALA A 118 -6.53 -1.54 21.12
C ALA A 118 -5.08 -1.63 21.64
N VAL A 119 -4.46 -2.82 21.58
CA VAL A 119 -3.09 -3.07 22.07
C VAL A 119 -2.14 -3.53 20.97
N LEU A 120 -2.58 -3.55 19.72
CA LEU A 120 -1.70 -3.81 18.58
C LEU A 120 -0.64 -2.69 18.48
N PRO A 121 0.61 -3.03 18.10
CA PRO A 121 1.63 -2.01 17.84
C PRO A 121 1.21 -1.12 16.65
N SER A 122 1.76 0.09 16.59
CA SER A 122 1.61 0.90 15.39
C SER A 122 2.38 0.29 14.21
N GLU A 123 2.05 0.70 12.98
CA GLU A 123 2.79 0.30 11.79
C GLU A 123 4.29 0.64 11.90
N VAL A 124 4.62 1.78 12.52
CA VAL A 124 6.00 2.24 12.72
C VAL A 124 6.71 1.35 13.74
N ASP A 125 6.10 1.09 14.90
CA ASP A 125 6.71 0.25 15.95
C ASP A 125 7.02 -1.15 15.41
N LEU A 126 6.09 -1.75 14.66
CA LEU A 126 6.28 -3.08 14.09
C LEU A 126 7.37 -3.09 13.00
N MET A 127 7.49 -2.03 12.20
CA MET A 127 8.59 -1.90 11.25
C MET A 127 9.95 -1.77 11.95
N GLU A 128 10.02 -1.01 13.05
CA GLU A 128 11.25 -0.88 13.86
C GLU A 128 11.67 -2.23 14.46
N ASP A 129 10.72 -2.97 15.04
CA ASP A 129 10.97 -4.31 15.59
C ASP A 129 11.47 -5.29 14.51
N LEU A 130 10.86 -5.28 13.31
CA LEU A 130 11.29 -6.15 12.21
C LEU A 130 12.71 -5.84 11.74
N LEU A 131 13.08 -4.56 11.66
CA LEU A 131 14.44 -4.15 11.29
C LEU A 131 15.46 -4.56 12.35
N ALA A 132 15.11 -4.45 13.64
CA ALA A 132 15.97 -4.89 14.74
C ALA A 132 16.21 -6.41 14.68
N VAL A 133 15.15 -7.20 14.52
CA VAL A 133 15.25 -8.67 14.38
C VAL A 133 16.05 -9.07 13.15
N GLU A 134 15.87 -8.38 12.01
CA GLU A 134 16.65 -8.64 10.79
C GLU A 134 18.14 -8.36 11.00
N ALA A 135 18.48 -7.29 11.74
CA ALA A 135 19.87 -6.97 12.05
C ALA A 135 20.52 -8.06 12.93
N ASP A 136 19.80 -8.54 13.95
CA ASP A 136 20.27 -9.61 14.85
C ASP A 136 20.46 -10.94 14.10
N LEU A 137 19.53 -11.31 13.21
CA LEU A 137 19.63 -12.51 12.39
C LEU A 137 20.84 -12.49 11.45
N ASN A 138 21.20 -11.31 10.93
CA ASN A 138 22.36 -11.14 10.06
C ASN A 138 23.70 -11.11 10.83
N ALA A 139 23.66 -10.90 12.15
CA ALA A 139 24.84 -10.91 13.01
C ALA A 139 25.18 -12.30 13.59
N ALA A 140 24.26 -13.27 13.48
CA ALA A 140 24.40 -14.65 13.92
C ALA A 140 25.02 -15.56 12.85
#